data_AF-A0A520H8R0-F1
#
_entry.id   AF-A0A520H8R0-F1
#
_cell.length_a   1.000
_cell.length_b   1.000
_cell.length_c   1.000
_cell.angle_alpha   90.00
_cell.angle_beta   90.00
_cell.angle_gamma   90.00
#
_symmetry.space_group_name_H-M   'P 1'
#
loop_
_entity.id
_entity.type
_entity.pdbx_description
1 polymer ?
#
loop_
_entity_poly.entity_id
_entity_poly.type
_entity_poly.pdbx_seq_one_letter_code
_entity_poly.pdbx_strand_id
1 'polypeptide(L)'
;MADMADTTRWQATVAHATAAAATPWQNASLVIGLVGLASVAIQGGQAQPAIWLTLAILHAGLLAGGLWLGLRLRIDAALFRALAAADGTEGFDRAMTELGLLGAEKAGRPMPDRVAGLMRLVRRLALVVAAQLALLVATGWLGWR
;
A
#
# COMPACT_ATOMS: atom_id res chain seq x y z
N MET A 1 4.20 -32.10 13.27
CA MET A 1 3.17 -31.08 13.53
C MET A 1 3.73 -29.82 14.19
N ALA A 2 4.59 -29.91 15.23
CA ALA A 2 5.21 -28.74 15.86
C ALA A 2 6.00 -27.82 14.90
N ASP A 3 6.75 -28.42 13.96
CA ASP A 3 7.60 -27.70 12.99
C ASP A 3 6.81 -26.83 11.99
N MET A 4 5.64 -27.32 11.54
CA MET A 4 4.75 -26.56 10.65
C MET A 4 4.03 -25.40 11.34
N ALA A 5 3.70 -25.58 12.63
CA ALA A 5 3.08 -24.52 13.44
C ALA A 5 4.08 -23.37 13.67
N ASP A 6 5.34 -23.69 13.93
CA ASP A 6 6.40 -22.69 14.11
C ASP A 6 6.68 -21.92 12.80
N THR A 7 6.75 -22.62 11.66
CA THR A 7 6.91 -21.99 10.34
C THR A 7 5.79 -21.00 10.04
N THR A 8 4.54 -21.35 10.34
CA THR A 8 3.37 -20.48 10.10
C THR A 8 3.45 -19.21 10.95
N ARG A 9 3.84 -19.36 12.21
CA ARG A 9 4.05 -18.24 13.14
C ARG A 9 5.15 -17.31 12.64
N TRP A 10 6.30 -17.86 12.22
CA TRP A 10 7.39 -17.07 11.65
C TRP A 10 7.00 -16.32 10.38
N GLN A 11 6.23 -16.95 9.48
CA GLN A 11 5.71 -16.28 8.29
C GLN A 11 4.83 -15.08 8.65
N ALA A 12 3.94 -15.21 9.63
CA ALA A 12 3.12 -14.11 10.10
C ALA A 12 3.95 -12.99 10.74
N THR A 13 4.97 -13.32 11.55
CA THR A 13 5.89 -12.35 12.15
C THR A 13 6.67 -11.57 11.09
N VAL A 14 7.25 -12.26 10.10
CA VAL A 14 8.00 -11.63 9.01
C VAL A 14 7.07 -10.76 8.15
N ALA A 15 5.84 -11.21 7.89
CA ALA A 15 4.84 -10.43 7.17
C ALA A 15 4.48 -9.14 7.93
N HIS A 16 4.23 -9.22 9.24
CA HIS A 16 4.01 -8.04 10.08
C HIS A 16 5.19 -7.06 9.99
N ALA A 17 6.43 -7.55 10.19
CA ALA A 17 7.63 -6.72 10.14
C ALA A 17 7.81 -6.06 8.77
N THR A 18 7.56 -6.79 7.68
CA THR A 18 7.66 -6.27 6.31
C THR A 18 6.61 -5.19 6.05
N ALA A 19 5.38 -5.39 6.50
CA ALA A 19 4.32 -4.39 6.37
C ALA A 19 4.63 -3.12 7.19
N ALA A 20 5.17 -3.28 8.40
CA ALA A 20 5.59 -2.17 9.25
C ALA A 20 6.78 -1.40 8.63
N ALA A 21 7.73 -2.11 8.05
CA ALA A 21 8.88 -1.53 7.34
C ALA A 21 8.48 -0.76 6.06
N ALA A 22 7.24 -0.90 5.58
CA ALA A 22 6.73 -0.10 4.48
C ALA A 22 6.39 1.36 4.87
N THR A 23 6.39 1.70 6.17
CA THR A 23 6.00 3.04 6.65
C THR A 23 6.79 4.19 6.01
N PRO A 24 8.13 4.13 5.85
CA PRO A 24 8.88 5.19 5.16
C PRO A 24 8.41 5.38 3.72
N TRP A 25 8.04 4.30 3.02
CA TRP A 25 7.52 4.37 1.64
C TRP A 25 6.13 5.01 1.58
N GLN A 26 5.29 4.80 2.59
CA GLN A 26 3.99 5.47 2.70
C GLN A 26 4.18 6.98 2.90
N ASN A 27 5.10 7.37 3.79
CA ASN A 27 5.43 8.77 4.03
C ASN A 27 6.04 9.43 2.78
N ALA A 28 6.94 8.73 2.10
CA ALA A 28 7.49 9.19 0.83
C ALA A 28 6.39 9.41 -0.21
N SER A 29 5.47 8.45 -0.36
CA SER A 29 4.34 8.58 -1.30
C SER A 29 3.46 9.80 -0.99
N LEU A 30 3.18 10.04 0.30
CA LEU A 30 2.42 11.21 0.74
C LEU A 30 3.16 12.51 0.41
N VAL A 31 4.43 12.63 0.80
CA VAL A 31 5.23 13.84 0.58
C VAL A 31 5.38 14.13 -0.91
N ILE A 32 5.77 13.15 -1.72
CA ILE A 32 5.98 13.34 -3.16
C ILE A 32 4.67 13.71 -3.85
N GLY A 33 3.55 13.05 -3.49
CA GLY A 33 2.24 13.37 -4.05
C GLY A 33 1.78 14.79 -3.71
N LEU A 34 1.98 15.24 -2.47
CA LEU A 34 1.64 16.61 -2.04
C LEU A 34 2.53 17.65 -2.74
N VAL A 35 3.84 17.39 -2.84
CA VAL A 35 4.77 18.26 -3.56
C VAL A 35 4.41 18.34 -5.05
N GLY A 36 4.00 17.23 -5.66
CA GLY A 36 3.52 17.19 -7.04
C GLY A 36 2.29 18.05 -7.28
N LEU A 37 1.27 17.91 -6.42
CA LEU A 37 0.07 18.76 -6.47
C LEU A 37 0.38 20.24 -6.25
N ALA A 38 1.23 20.56 -5.28
CA ALA A 38 1.67 21.94 -5.04
C ALA A 38 2.41 22.52 -6.26
N SER A 39 3.28 21.72 -6.89
CA SER A 39 4.01 22.13 -8.09
C SER A 39 3.06 22.48 -9.25
N VAL A 40 2.04 21.64 -9.49
CA VAL A 40 1.00 21.91 -10.49
C VAL A 40 0.19 23.16 -10.14
N ALA A 41 -0.17 23.36 -8.88
CA ALA A 41 -0.93 24.54 -8.46
C ALA A 41 -0.15 25.86 -8.65
N ILE A 42 1.16 25.85 -8.40
CA ILE A 42 2.02 27.03 -8.56
C ILE A 42 2.26 27.34 -10.05
N GLN A 43 2.50 26.31 -10.87
CA GLN A 43 2.94 26.48 -12.27
C GLN A 43 1.77 26.51 -13.26
N GLY A 44 0.61 25.97 -12.89
CA GLY A 44 -0.57 25.80 -13.76
C GLY A 44 -1.22 27.10 -14.22
N GLY A 45 -0.87 28.25 -13.64
CA GLY A 45 -1.34 29.56 -14.09
C GLY A 45 -0.64 30.10 -15.35
N GLN A 46 0.46 29.47 -15.79
CA GLN A 46 1.37 30.01 -16.81
C GLN A 46 1.24 29.34 -18.21
N ALA A 47 0.49 28.24 -18.36
CA ALA A 47 0.43 27.50 -19.64
C ALA A 47 -0.95 26.91 -19.98
N GLN A 48 -1.01 26.11 -21.06
CA GLN A 48 -2.23 25.47 -21.56
C GLN A 48 -2.98 24.71 -20.45
N PRO A 49 -4.22 25.10 -20.09
CA PRO A 49 -4.88 24.61 -18.88
C PRO A 49 -5.19 23.11 -18.93
N ALA A 50 -5.35 22.53 -20.12
CA ALA A 50 -5.63 21.11 -20.29
C ALA A 50 -4.49 20.22 -19.77
N ILE A 51 -3.22 20.54 -20.10
CA ILE A 51 -2.07 19.73 -19.70
C ILE A 51 -1.90 19.76 -18.17
N TRP A 52 -2.02 20.95 -17.56
CA TRP A 52 -1.91 21.09 -16.11
C TRP A 52 -3.06 20.41 -15.36
N LEU A 53 -4.28 20.45 -15.89
CA LEU A 53 -5.40 19.69 -15.33
C LEU A 53 -5.13 18.18 -15.38
N THR A 54 -4.60 17.66 -16.51
CA THR A 54 -4.22 16.24 -16.61
C THR A 54 -3.14 15.88 -15.58
N LEU A 55 -2.10 16.70 -15.42
CA LEU A 55 -1.06 16.47 -14.41
C LEU A 55 -1.62 16.50 -12.98
N ALA A 56 -2.53 17.43 -12.68
CA ALA A 56 -3.21 17.49 -11.38
C ALA A 56 -3.97 16.19 -11.08
N ILE A 57 -4.75 15.69 -12.04
CA ILE A 57 -5.52 14.45 -11.90
C ILE A 57 -4.59 13.26 -11.68
N LEU A 58 -3.49 13.18 -12.43
CA LEU A 58 -2.51 12.09 -12.28
C LEU A 58 -1.83 12.10 -10.90
N HIS A 59 -1.39 13.27 -10.43
CA HIS A 59 -0.82 13.42 -9.08
C HIS A 59 -1.83 13.06 -8.00
N ALA A 60 -3.06 13.55 -8.10
CA ALA A 60 -4.15 13.25 -7.15
C ALA A 60 -4.48 11.76 -7.12
N GLY A 61 -4.57 11.12 -8.30
CA GLY A 61 -4.84 9.69 -8.41
C GLY A 61 -3.74 8.83 -7.81
N LEU A 62 -2.47 9.16 -8.07
CA LEU A 62 -1.34 8.45 -7.47
C LEU A 62 -1.24 8.68 -5.95
N LEU A 63 -1.50 9.89 -5.47
CA LEU A 63 -1.55 10.19 -4.04
C LEU A 63 -2.66 9.40 -3.34
N ALA A 64 -3.87 9.39 -3.90
CA ALA A 64 -4.98 8.60 -3.38
C ALA A 64 -4.66 7.09 -3.39
N GLY A 65 -4.03 6.60 -4.46
CA GLY A 65 -3.56 5.22 -4.57
C GLY A 65 -2.53 4.86 -3.50
N GLY A 66 -1.56 5.75 -3.25
CA GLY A 66 -0.56 5.59 -2.20
C GLY A 66 -1.16 5.55 -0.80
N LEU A 67 -2.09 6.47 -0.49
CA LEU A 67 -2.84 6.50 0.77
C LEU A 67 -3.65 5.22 0.99
N TRP A 68 -4.36 4.75 -0.04
CA TRP A 68 -5.13 3.52 0.03
C TRP A 68 -4.26 2.28 0.30
N LEU A 69 -3.13 2.16 -0.41
CA LEU A 69 -2.18 1.07 -0.19
C LEU A 69 -1.55 1.15 1.21
N GLY A 70 -1.22 2.35 1.68
CA GLY A 70 -0.68 2.56 3.03
C GLY A 70 -1.66 2.16 4.12
N LEU A 71 -2.92 2.56 4.01
CA LEU A 71 -4.00 2.14 4.92
C LEU A 71 -4.11 0.61 4.95
N ARG A 72 -4.17 -0.02 3.78
CA ARG A 72 -4.30 -1.47 3.68
C ARG A 72 -3.10 -2.21 4.30
N LEU A 73 -1.88 -1.74 4.05
CA LEU A 73 -0.67 -2.33 4.65
C LEU A 73 -0.67 -2.20 6.18
N ARG A 74 -1.18 -1.09 6.74
CA ARG A 74 -1.28 -0.91 8.20
C ARG A 74 -2.32 -1.84 8.83
N ILE A 75 -3.46 -2.03 8.16
CA ILE A 75 -4.47 -3.02 8.57
C ILE A 75 -3.84 -4.42 8.52
N ASP A 76 -3.24 -4.80 7.39
CA ASP A 76 -2.60 -6.11 7.22
C ASP A 76 -1.49 -6.32 8.26
N ALA A 77 -0.68 -5.30 8.58
CA ALA A 77 0.32 -5.38 9.64
C ALA A 77 -0.30 -5.73 11.00
N ALA A 78 -1.42 -5.08 11.37
CA ALA A 78 -2.11 -5.36 12.62
C ALA A 78 -2.69 -6.79 12.63
N LEU A 79 -3.24 -7.24 11.50
CA LEU A 79 -3.77 -8.59 11.33
C LEU A 79 -2.69 -9.67 11.44
N PHE A 80 -1.55 -9.49 10.75
CA PHE A 80 -0.44 -10.45 10.82
C PHE A 80 0.20 -10.51 12.20
N ARG A 81 0.23 -9.39 12.94
CA ARG A 81 0.65 -9.38 14.36
C ARG A 81 -0.29 -10.23 15.22
N ALA A 82 -1.60 -10.11 15.02
CA ALA A 82 -2.58 -10.94 15.75
C ALA A 82 -2.45 -12.43 15.37
N LEU A 83 -2.25 -12.73 14.08
CA LEU A 83 -2.04 -14.09 13.60
C LEU A 83 -0.75 -14.72 14.13
N ALA A 84 0.33 -13.94 14.30
CA ALA A 84 1.57 -14.44 14.89
C ALA A 84 1.41 -14.83 16.38
N ALA A 85 0.43 -14.25 17.08
CA ALA A 85 0.13 -14.58 18.47
C ALA A 85 -0.91 -15.69 18.64
N ALA A 86 -1.57 -16.11 17.55
CA ALA A 86 -2.63 -17.12 17.58
C ALA A 86 -2.09 -18.52 17.24
N ASP A 87 -2.73 -19.57 17.77
CA ASP A 87 -2.40 -20.98 17.49
C ASP A 87 -3.13 -21.53 16.24
N GLY A 88 -3.40 -20.67 15.25
CA GLY A 88 -4.05 -21.05 13.99
C GLY A 88 -4.82 -19.90 13.33
N THR A 89 -5.32 -20.13 12.11
CA THR A 89 -6.06 -19.11 11.33
C THR A 89 -7.57 -19.29 11.39
N GLU A 90 -8.09 -20.39 11.94
CA GLU A 90 -9.51 -20.76 11.84
C GLU A 90 -10.44 -19.79 12.58
N GLY A 91 -10.12 -19.47 13.84
CA GLY A 91 -10.89 -18.50 14.63
C GLY A 91 -10.85 -17.10 14.02
N PHE A 92 -9.70 -16.73 13.46
CA PHE A 92 -9.53 -15.48 12.73
C PHE A 92 -10.40 -15.43 11.47
N ASP A 93 -10.36 -16.47 10.64
CA ASP A 93 -11.12 -16.54 9.40
C ASP A 93 -12.63 -16.55 9.66
N ARG A 94 -13.07 -17.24 10.73
CA ARG A 94 -14.47 -17.23 11.16
C ARG A 94 -14.92 -15.82 11.54
N ALA A 95 -14.18 -15.15 12.42
CA ALA A 95 -14.50 -13.79 12.84
C ALA A 95 -14.52 -12.80 11.65
N MET A 96 -13.54 -12.89 10.76
CA MET A 96 -13.49 -12.04 9.56
C MET A 96 -14.65 -12.29 8.60
N THR A 97 -15.10 -13.54 8.48
CA THR A 97 -16.25 -13.91 7.64
C THR A 97 -17.56 -13.40 8.26
N GLU A 98 -17.75 -13.58 9.58
CA GLU A 98 -18.92 -13.09 10.32
C GLU A 98 -19.05 -11.57 10.28
N LEU A 99 -17.91 -10.85 10.30
CA LEU A 99 -17.87 -9.39 10.14
C LEU A 99 -18.03 -8.92 8.68
N GLY A 100 -18.17 -9.83 7.72
CA GLY A 100 -18.27 -9.50 6.29
C GLY A 100 -16.97 -8.92 5.68
N LEU A 101 -15.83 -9.07 6.36
CA LEU A 101 -14.53 -8.56 5.93
C LEU A 101 -13.75 -9.55 5.07
N LEU A 102 -14.12 -10.83 5.10
CA LEU A 102 -13.56 -11.90 4.28
C LEU A 102 -14.68 -12.66 3.58
N GLY A 103 -14.57 -12.79 2.26
CA GLY A 103 -15.47 -13.66 1.50
C GLY A 103 -15.25 -15.12 1.90
N ALA A 104 -16.33 -15.91 1.97
CA ALA A 104 -16.29 -17.31 2.39
C ALA A 104 -15.33 -18.15 1.53
N GLU A 105 -15.14 -17.78 0.26
CA GLU A 105 -14.21 -18.41 -0.68
C GLU A 105 -12.72 -18.18 -0.37
N LYS A 106 -12.42 -17.25 0.54
CA LYS A 106 -11.04 -16.90 0.96
C LYS A 106 -10.71 -17.41 2.36
N ALA A 107 -11.68 -17.93 3.10
CA ALA A 107 -11.44 -18.57 4.39
C ALA A 107 -10.58 -19.83 4.22
N GLY A 108 -9.71 -20.12 5.18
CA GLY A 108 -8.84 -21.30 5.15
C GLY A 108 -7.62 -21.18 4.23
N ARG A 109 -7.39 -20.02 3.58
CA ARG A 109 -6.21 -19.83 2.73
C ARG A 109 -4.91 -20.04 3.54
N PRO A 110 -3.93 -20.81 3.02
CA PRO A 110 -2.70 -21.10 3.74
C PRO A 110 -1.85 -19.83 3.91
N MET A 111 -1.06 -19.78 4.99
CA MET A 111 -0.27 -18.59 5.35
C MET A 111 0.65 -18.08 4.22
N PRO A 112 1.36 -18.92 3.44
CA PRO A 112 2.19 -18.46 2.33
C PRO A 112 1.43 -17.62 1.30
N ASP A 113 0.19 -17.99 0.98
CA ASP A 113 -0.63 -17.25 0.02
C ASP A 113 -1.08 -15.89 0.56
N ARG A 114 -1.29 -15.79 1.87
CA ARG A 114 -1.60 -14.53 2.56
C ARG A 114 -0.38 -13.60 2.49
N VAL A 115 0.81 -14.12 2.79
CA VAL A 115 2.07 -13.37 2.69
C VAL A 115 2.34 -12.93 1.25
N ALA A 116 2.09 -13.78 0.25
CA ALA A 116 2.21 -13.40 -1.15
C ALA A 116 1.25 -12.25 -1.53
N GLY A 117 0.05 -12.24 -0.95
CA GLY A 117 -0.90 -11.13 -1.06
C GLY A 117 -0.32 -9.81 -0.53
N LEU A 118 0.23 -9.83 0.68
CA LEU A 118 0.88 -8.68 1.30
C LEU A 118 2.06 -8.18 0.45
N MET A 119 2.94 -9.08 -0.01
CA MET A 119 4.11 -8.70 -0.81
C MET A 119 3.72 -8.04 -2.13
N ARG A 120 2.59 -8.43 -2.75
CA ARG A 120 2.06 -7.72 -3.92
C ARG A 120 1.65 -6.28 -3.60
N LEU A 121 1.11 -6.02 -2.40
CA LEU A 121 0.76 -4.66 -1.97
C LEU A 121 2.01 -3.81 -1.74
N VAL A 122 3.04 -4.35 -1.10
CA VAL A 122 4.33 -3.67 -0.91
C VAL A 122 4.95 -3.28 -2.25
N ARG A 123 4.98 -4.21 -3.22
CA ARG A 123 5.48 -3.93 -4.57
C ARG A 123 4.67 -2.87 -5.29
N ARG A 124 3.34 -2.89 -5.15
CA ARG A 124 2.46 -1.85 -5.72
C ARG A 124 2.74 -0.48 -5.11
N LEU A 125 2.97 -0.40 -3.80
CA LEU A 125 3.33 0.87 -3.16
C LEU A 125 4.66 1.41 -3.70
N ALA A 126 5.67 0.55 -3.85
CA ALA A 126 6.94 0.93 -4.45
C ALA A 126 6.77 1.44 -5.89
N LEU A 127 5.92 0.79 -6.70
CA LEU A 127 5.59 1.26 -8.06
C LEU A 127 4.88 2.61 -8.06
N VAL A 128 3.95 2.85 -7.12
CA VAL A 128 3.29 4.15 -6.97
C VAL A 128 4.31 5.25 -6.64
N VAL A 129 5.21 5.00 -5.69
CA VAL A 129 6.27 5.97 -5.33
C VAL A 129 7.16 6.27 -6.54
N ALA A 130 7.57 5.24 -7.29
CA ALA A 130 8.37 5.43 -8.50
C ALA A 130 7.63 6.25 -9.58
N ALA A 131 6.33 5.97 -9.78
CA ALA A 131 5.49 6.72 -10.71
C ALA A 131 5.32 8.18 -10.28
N GLN A 132 5.13 8.44 -8.97
CA GLN A 132 5.03 9.79 -8.43
C GLN A 132 6.32 10.59 -8.65
N LEU A 133 7.49 9.97 -8.43
CA LEU A 133 8.78 10.61 -8.70
C LEU A 133 8.94 10.96 -10.19
N ALA A 134 8.66 10.01 -11.08
CA ALA A 134 8.73 10.25 -12.51
C ALA A 134 7.79 11.39 -12.96
N LEU A 135 6.57 11.41 -12.43
CA LEU A 135 5.59 12.44 -12.73
C LEU A 135 5.98 13.81 -12.17
N LEU A 136 6.56 13.86 -10.96
CA LEU A 136 7.07 15.10 -10.36
C LEU A 136 8.20 15.69 -11.21
N VAL A 137 9.16 14.87 -11.65
CA VAL A 137 10.24 15.31 -12.54
C VAL A 137 9.69 15.84 -13.87
N ALA A 138 8.72 15.13 -14.47
CA ALA A 138 8.09 15.56 -15.71
C ALA A 138 7.34 16.89 -15.55
N THR A 139 6.66 17.08 -14.41
CA THR A 139 5.95 18.32 -14.07
C THR A 139 6.93 19.49 -13.95
N GLY A 140 8.02 19.31 -13.20
CA GLY A 140 9.05 20.34 -13.04
C GLY A 140 9.76 20.69 -14.36
N TRP A 141 10.03 19.70 -15.21
CA TRP A 141 10.62 19.94 -16.53
C TRP A 141 9.69 20.75 -17.43
N LEU A 142 8.38 20.48 -17.38
CA LEU A 142 7.40 21.20 -18.19
C LEU A 142 7.24 22.65 -17.74
N GLY A 143 7.22 22.95 -16.44
CA GLY A 143 7.09 24.34 -15.98
C GLY A 143 8.37 25.17 -16.04
N TRP A 144 9.52 24.56 -16.32
CA TRP A 144 10.74 25.30 -16.66
C TRP A 144 10.81 25.69 -18.14
N ARG A 145 9.96 25.13 -18.99
CA ARG A 145 9.84 25.50 -20.41
C ARG A 145 8.87 26.66 -20.58
#